data_AF-A0A2G9PX77-F1
#
_entry.id   AF-A0A2G9PX77-F1
#
_cell.length_a   1.000
_cell.length_b   1.000
_cell.length_c   1.000
_cell.angle_alpha   90.00
_cell.angle_beta   90.00
_cell.angle_gamma   90.00
#
_symmetry.space_group_name_H-M   'P 1'
#
loop_
_entity.id
_entity.type
_entity.pdbx_description
1 polymer ?
#
loop_
_entity_poly.entity_id
_entity_poly.type
_entity_poly.pdbx_seq_one_letter_code
_entity_poly.pdbx_strand_id
1 'polypeptide(L)'
;MIKVKNEHVFPKDGGWMVRHEGMKKTFRFFEIKEDAMEYAGIMAINNGSFVVTHKYNGQFKEFRKGNEIIARIHEKIPRITDIIEIKHPIVNNTQPIVETITPI
;
A
#
# COMPACT_ATOMS: atom_id res chain seq x y z
N MET A 1 5.76 9.22 25.95
CA MET A 1 4.79 8.91 24.87
C MET A 1 5.50 9.04 23.54
N ILE A 2 5.50 8.00 22.70
CA ILE A 2 5.99 8.10 21.32
C ILE A 2 4.87 8.76 20.51
N LYS A 3 5.11 9.95 19.95
CA LYS A 3 4.14 10.63 19.09
C LYS A 3 4.11 9.92 17.74
N VAL A 4 3.00 9.25 17.42
CA VAL A 4 2.75 8.70 16.09
C VAL A 4 2.71 9.86 15.10
N LYS A 5 3.54 9.79 14.05
CA LYS A 5 3.66 10.83 13.03
C LYS A 5 2.72 10.50 11.88
N ASN A 6 1.88 11.46 11.52
CA ASN A 6 0.94 11.29 10.41
C ASN A 6 1.60 11.50 9.05
N GLU A 7 0.96 11.01 8.01
CA GLU A 7 1.36 11.21 6.62
C GLU A 7 0.63 12.40 6.02
N HIS A 8 1.37 13.40 5.58
CA HIS A 8 0.81 14.61 4.98
C HIS A 8 0.91 14.53 3.46
N VAL A 9 -0.23 14.67 2.79
CA VAL A 9 -0.36 14.76 1.33
C VAL A 9 -0.75 16.18 0.95
N PHE A 10 -0.01 16.78 0.01
CA PHE A 10 -0.27 18.15 -0.41
C PHE A 10 0.15 18.40 -1.86
N PRO A 11 -0.51 19.33 -2.54
CA PRO A 11 -0.14 19.70 -3.90
C PRO A 11 1.13 20.57 -3.92
N LYS A 12 2.02 20.35 -4.89
CA LYS A 12 3.22 21.16 -5.13
C LYS A 12 3.65 21.04 -6.59
N ASP A 13 4.05 22.14 -7.21
CA ASP A 13 4.65 22.18 -8.55
C ASP A 13 3.87 21.37 -9.62
N GLY A 14 2.53 21.42 -9.57
CA GLY A 14 1.67 20.69 -10.51
C GLY A 14 1.43 19.21 -10.20
N GLY A 15 2.06 18.67 -9.15
CA GLY A 15 1.86 17.30 -8.69
C GLY A 15 1.54 17.24 -7.20
N TRP A 16 1.80 16.08 -6.60
CA TRP A 16 1.43 15.73 -5.23
C TRP A 16 2.61 15.16 -4.48
N MET A 17 2.79 15.62 -3.26
CA MET A 17 3.88 15.17 -2.42
C MET A 17 3.41 14.61 -1.10
N VAL A 18 4.20 13.65 -0.62
CA VAL A 18 3.99 12.98 0.65
C VAL A 18 5.14 13.34 1.59
N ARG A 19 4.81 13.66 2.85
CA ARG A 19 5.76 13.89 3.94
C ARG A 19 5.28 13.29 5.24
N HIS A 20 6.20 12.73 6.02
CA HIS A 20 5.95 12.41 7.42
C HIS A 20 5.85 13.69 8.27
N GLU A 21 4.98 13.67 9.27
CA GLU A 21 4.84 14.74 10.25
C GLU A 21 6.20 15.05 10.90
N GLY A 22 6.61 16.32 10.85
CA GLY A 22 7.90 16.78 11.38
C GLY A 22 9.10 16.60 10.45
N MET A 23 8.93 16.03 9.24
CA MET A 23 9.98 16.04 8.22
C MET A 23 9.96 17.34 7.40
N LYS A 24 11.14 17.98 7.29
CA LYS A 24 11.32 19.20 6.49
C LYS A 24 11.45 18.92 4.99
N LYS A 25 11.92 17.73 4.62
CA LYS A 25 12.13 17.32 3.22
C LYS A 25 10.94 16.53 2.69
N THR A 26 10.69 16.68 1.39
CA THR A 26 9.76 15.83 0.64
C THR A 26 10.22 14.39 0.74
N PHE A 27 9.33 13.48 1.12
CA PHE A 27 9.66 12.07 1.16
C PHE A 27 9.49 11.44 -0.22
N ARG A 28 8.39 11.74 -0.91
CA ARG A 28 8.14 11.32 -2.29
C ARG A 28 7.25 12.31 -3.03
N PHE A 29 7.42 12.40 -4.35
CA PHE A 29 6.60 13.20 -5.26
C PHE A 29 5.92 12.29 -6.28
N PHE A 30 4.71 12.68 -6.69
CA PHE A 30 3.83 11.96 -7.60
C PHE A 30 3.18 12.95 -8.55
N GLU A 31 2.89 12.53 -9.77
CA GLU A 31 2.19 13.37 -10.75
C GLU A 31 0.71 13.49 -10.42
N ILE A 32 0.07 12.37 -10.06
CA ILE A 32 -1.36 12.30 -9.75
C ILE A 32 -1.64 12.12 -8.27
N LYS A 33 -2.81 12.59 -7.84
CA LYS A 33 -3.20 12.61 -6.43
C LYS A 33 -3.39 11.19 -5.90
N GLU A 34 -3.99 10.35 -6.72
CA GLU A 34 -4.40 9.00 -6.38
C GLU A 34 -3.20 8.17 -5.94
N ASP A 35 -2.09 8.22 -6.69
CA ASP A 35 -0.84 7.53 -6.36
C ASP A 35 -0.22 8.05 -5.05
N ALA A 36 -0.26 9.37 -4.82
CA ALA A 36 0.22 9.95 -3.57
C ALA A 36 -0.62 9.50 -2.36
N MET A 37 -1.94 9.42 -2.54
CA MET A 37 -2.88 8.98 -1.52
C MET A 37 -2.72 7.48 -1.21
N GLU A 38 -2.53 6.65 -2.24
CA GLU A 38 -2.24 5.23 -2.09
C GLU A 38 -0.95 5.02 -1.29
N TYR A 39 0.14 5.67 -1.69
CA TYR A 39 1.41 5.58 -0.99
C TYR A 39 1.32 6.04 0.47
N ALA A 40 0.69 7.19 0.71
CA ALA A 40 0.47 7.69 2.07
C ALA A 40 -0.42 6.74 2.90
N GLY A 41 -1.41 6.08 2.26
CA GLY A 41 -2.25 5.07 2.89
C GLY A 41 -1.45 3.86 3.36
N ILE A 42 -0.56 3.33 2.52
CA ILE A 42 0.33 2.21 2.87
C ILE A 42 1.25 2.59 4.04
N MET A 43 1.86 3.78 3.99
CA MET A 43 2.74 4.25 5.07
C MET A 43 1.97 4.45 6.38
N ALA A 44 0.76 5.00 6.31
CA ALA A 44 -0.09 5.20 7.47
C ALA A 44 -0.49 3.87 8.12
N ILE A 45 -0.79 2.83 7.33
CA ILE A 45 -1.04 1.48 7.84
C ILE A 45 0.20 0.94 8.57
N ASN A 46 1.36 0.99 7.90
CA ASN A 46 2.61 0.45 8.45
C ASN A 46 3.04 1.15 9.74
N ASN A 47 2.80 2.46 9.84
CA ASN A 47 3.18 3.28 10.98
C ASN A 47 2.09 3.35 12.07
N GLY A 48 0.92 2.75 11.85
CA GLY A 48 -0.25 2.90 12.73
C GLY A 48 -0.74 4.35 12.85
N SER A 49 -0.56 5.14 11.78
CA SER A 49 -0.87 6.57 11.71
C SER A 49 -2.03 6.85 10.73
N PHE A 50 -2.24 8.13 10.42
CA PHE A 50 -3.30 8.58 9.54
C PHE A 50 -2.76 9.44 8.40
N VAL A 51 -3.59 9.62 7.38
CA VAL A 51 -3.30 10.49 6.24
C VAL A 51 -4.03 11.81 6.40
N VAL A 52 -3.27 12.90 6.36
CA VAL A 52 -3.73 14.29 6.39
C VAL A 52 -3.58 14.89 5.00
N THR A 53 -4.67 15.30 4.37
CA THR A 53 -4.58 15.96 3.05
C THR A 53 -4.80 17.47 3.15
N HIS A 54 -4.10 18.22 2.32
CA HIS A 54 -4.17 19.68 2.28
C HIS A 54 -4.70 20.16 0.92
N LYS A 55 -5.30 21.35 0.93
CA LYS A 55 -5.69 22.11 -0.27
C LYS A 55 -4.46 22.81 -0.88
N TYR A 56 -4.62 23.35 -2.09
CA TYR A 56 -3.58 24.15 -2.77
C TYR A 56 -3.10 25.36 -1.97
N ASN A 57 -3.98 25.96 -1.17
CA ASN A 57 -3.63 27.07 -0.28
C ASN A 57 -2.99 26.60 1.06
N GLY A 58 -2.61 25.32 1.17
CA GLY A 58 -2.00 24.74 2.36
C GLY A 58 -2.98 24.47 3.51
N GLN A 59 -4.26 24.82 3.38
CA GLN A 59 -5.25 24.54 4.42
C GLN A 59 -5.51 23.04 4.54
N PHE A 60 -5.75 22.60 5.76
CA PHE A 60 -6.27 21.26 6.02
C PHE A 60 -7.56 21.02 5.20
N LYS A 61 -7.63 19.85 4.58
CA LYS A 61 -8.83 19.40 3.87
C LYS A 61 -9.55 18.32 4.65
N GLU A 62 -8.86 17.23 4.94
CA GLU A 62 -9.46 16.05 5.57
C GLU A 62 -8.42 15.12 6.19
N PHE A 63 -8.90 14.24 7.06
CA PHE A 63 -8.14 13.23 7.78
C PHE A 63 -8.76 11.86 7.51
N ARG A 64 -7.95 10.84 7.18
CA ARG A 64 -8.44 9.48 6.88
C ARG A 64 -7.50 8.40 7.39
N LYS A 65 -8.05 7.20 7.64
CA LYS A 65 -7.24 6.00 7.92
C LYS A 65 -6.66 5.46 6.62
N GLY A 66 -5.45 4.89 6.69
CA GLY A 66 -4.80 4.30 5.51
C GLY A 66 -5.66 3.19 4.87
N ASN A 67 -6.25 2.32 5.67
CA ASN A 67 -7.08 1.19 5.22
C ASN A 67 -8.28 1.65 4.38
N GLU A 68 -8.93 2.75 4.79
CA GLU A 68 -10.08 3.33 4.10
C GLU A 68 -9.68 3.93 2.74
N ILE A 69 -8.46 4.47 2.64
CA ILE A 69 -7.93 5.00 1.39
C ILE A 69 -7.64 3.87 0.42
N ILE A 70 -6.93 2.83 0.87
CA ILE A 70 -6.56 1.68 0.02
C ILE A 70 -7.79 0.96 -0.49
N ALA A 71 -8.75 0.64 0.38
CA ALA A 71 -10.00 -0.02 -0.01
C ALA A 71 -10.74 0.78 -1.09
N ARG A 72 -10.89 2.10 -0.93
CA ARG A 72 -11.62 2.94 -1.88
C ARG A 72 -10.92 3.07 -3.24
N ILE A 73 -9.59 3.09 -3.29
CA ILE A 73 -8.83 3.17 -4.55
C ILE A 73 -8.99 1.85 -5.31
N HIS A 74 -8.87 0.72 -4.60
CA HIS A 74 -8.91 -0.62 -5.20
C HIS A 74 -10.34 -1.09 -5.51
N GLU A 75 -11.36 -0.59 -4.81
CA GLU A 75 -12.79 -0.80 -5.13
C GLU A 75 -13.21 -0.14 -6.45
N LYS A 76 -12.66 1.05 -6.75
CA LYS A 76 -13.07 1.81 -7.94
C LYS A 76 -12.31 1.43 -9.19
N ILE A 77 -11.08 0.94 -9.04
CA ILE A 77 -10.24 0.50 -10.14
C ILE A 77 -9.38 -0.65 -9.59
N PRO A 78 -9.63 -1.92 -9.94
CA PRO A 78 -8.61 -2.94 -9.75
C PRO A 78 -7.45 -2.56 -10.69
N ARG A 79 -6.45 -1.83 -10.16
CA ARG A 79 -5.17 -1.73 -10.82
C ARG A 79 -4.50 -3.09 -10.63
N ILE A 80 -4.61 -3.92 -11.66
CA ILE A 80 -3.72 -5.08 -11.82
C ILE A 80 -2.35 -4.48 -12.09
N THR A 81 -1.58 -4.23 -11.03
CA THR A 81 -0.24 -3.65 -11.14
C THR A 81 0.79 -4.68 -11.61
N ASP A 82 0.49 -5.97 -11.44
CA ASP A 82 1.26 -7.10 -11.96
C ASP A 82 0.42 -8.39 -11.93
N ILE A 83 0.68 -9.31 -12.87
CA ILE A 83 0.27 -10.72 -12.75
C ILE A 83 1.32 -11.40 -11.88
N ILE A 84 1.00 -11.67 -10.61
CA ILE A 84 1.85 -12.50 -9.77
C ILE A 84 1.57 -13.96 -10.15
N GLU A 85 2.45 -14.59 -10.93
CA GLU A 85 2.43 -16.04 -11.10
C GLU A 85 2.85 -16.67 -9.76
N ILE A 86 1.87 -16.95 -8.90
CA ILE A 86 2.11 -17.75 -7.70
C ILE A 86 2.35 -19.18 -8.16
N LYS A 87 3.62 -19.53 -8.40
CA LYS A 87 4.05 -20.92 -8.53
C LYS A 87 3.84 -21.60 -7.19
N HIS A 88 2.67 -22.19 -7.02
CA HIS A 88 2.46 -23.17 -5.97
C HIS A 88 3.39 -24.35 -6.29
N PRO A 89 4.26 -24.81 -5.37
CA PRO A 89 4.87 -26.10 -5.55
C PRO A 89 3.73 -27.11 -5.68
N ILE A 90 3.67 -27.81 -6.81
CA ILE A 90 2.82 -28.99 -6.93
C ILE A 90 3.38 -29.95 -5.87
N VAL A 91 2.72 -30.03 -4.73
CA VAL A 91 2.95 -31.11 -3.79
C VAL A 91 2.37 -32.34 -4.49
N ASN A 92 3.19 -33.00 -5.31
CA ASN A 92 2.89 -34.32 -5.83
C ASN A 92 2.86 -35.27 -4.63
N ASN A 93 1.74 -35.32 -3.93
CA ASN A 93 1.50 -36.26 -2.83
C ASN A 93 1.13 -37.65 -3.37
N THR A 94 1.75 -38.04 -4.48
CA THR A 94 1.58 -39.33 -5.13
C THR A 94 2.90 -39.72 -5.76
N GLN A 95 3.90 -39.98 -4.91
CA GLN A 95 4.79 -41.08 -5.25
C GLN A 95 4.00 -42.37 -4.98
N PRO A 96 3.72 -43.21 -5.99
CA PRO A 96 3.11 -44.50 -5.72
C PRO A 96 4.07 -45.33 -4.88
N ILE A 97 3.59 -45.83 -3.74
CA ILE A 97 4.28 -46.85 -2.97
C ILE A 97 4.23 -48.12 -3.84
N VAL A 98 5.35 -48.48 -4.45
CA VAL A 98 5.47 -49.79 -5.10
C VAL A 98 5.72 -50.80 -3.99
N GLU A 99 4.66 -51.39 -3.46
CA GLU A 99 4.77 -52.62 -2.69
C GLU A 99 5.06 -53.76 -3.68
N THR A 100 6.32 -54.16 -3.79
CA THR A 100 6.70 -55.40 -4.47
C THR A 100 6.12 -56.58 -3.71
N ILE A 101 5.01 -57.12 -4.20
CA ILE A 101 4.58 -58.49 -3.88
C ILE A 101 5.52 -59.47 -4.58
N THR A 102 6.40 -60.12 -3.82
CA THR A 102 7.14 -61.30 -4.26
C THR A 102 6.18 -62.49 -4.43
N PRO A 103 6.09 -63.11 -5.61
CA PRO A 103 5.36 -64.37 -5.76
C PRO A 103 6.20 -65.55 -5.24
N ILE A 104 5.53 -66.51 -4.60
CA ILE A 104 6.05 -67.86 -4.27
C ILE A 104 5.85 -68.76 -5.49
#